data_AF-A0A415NEH1-F1
#
_entry.id   AF-A0A415NEH1-F1
#
_cell.length_a   1.000
_cell.length_b   1.000
_cell.length_c   1.000
_cell.angle_alpha   90.00
_cell.angle_beta   90.00
_cell.angle_gamma   90.00
#
_symmetry.space_group_name_H-M   'P 1'
#
loop_
_entity.id
_entity.type
_entity.pdbx_description
1 polymer ?
#
loop_
_entity_poly.entity_id
_entity_poly.type
_entity_poly.pdbx_seq_one_letter_code
_entity_poly.pdbx_strand_id
1 'polypeptide(L)'
;MAEYMNYFGQGPEEKFILSIKKSNSTITDCLFTYEKEYTKTDTTTTKYIFTAQRKEKKRFTLYYQMLMFFANGGGTCYVLSAGNYKDNQLLNKNMMSNAINALEKEREITMVVIPEAVHSPDCANIQTMVLDHCSKMQNRFAILDVQAKSSENQTMMEQVKEFQTNIGNNGLSYGAAYYPWLETTILGDKDITADMFSWSADSELDFKAFFPKDSGILNYTNATIDEIIKNQETPDNKKNEFHQVLLQNWSIYQSMIKTVKASLNLLPPSAAMVGIYTMVDNTRGVWKAPANVSVNYVNRPEVNINNREQEDLNVPVNVKAINAIRSFIGEGIKIWGARTLDSNSLDWRYINVRRSMIFLEESVKNAVHAYVFEPNDAKCRRAS
;
A
#
# COMPACT_ATOMS: atom_id res chain seq x y z
N MET A 1 3.14 -17.72 -1.74
CA MET A 1 4.33 -16.94 -1.32
C MET A 1 5.67 -17.59 -1.65
N ALA A 2 5.92 -18.86 -1.33
CA ALA A 2 7.23 -19.48 -1.63
C ALA A 2 7.62 -19.39 -3.11
N GLU A 3 6.69 -19.72 -4.02
CA GLU A 3 6.91 -19.57 -5.47
C GLU A 3 7.20 -18.12 -5.88
N TYR A 4 6.45 -17.16 -5.34
CA TYR A 4 6.70 -15.73 -5.58
C TYR A 4 8.14 -15.36 -5.21
N MET A 5 8.61 -15.78 -4.02
CA MET A 5 9.97 -15.48 -3.55
C MET A 5 11.03 -16.15 -4.44
N ASN A 6 10.77 -17.34 -4.96
CA ASN A 6 11.70 -18.02 -5.87
C ASN A 6 11.86 -17.29 -7.21
N TYR A 7 10.78 -16.72 -7.75
CA TYR A 7 10.82 -16.02 -9.04
C TYR A 7 11.19 -14.54 -8.94
N PHE A 8 10.71 -13.85 -7.90
CA PHE A 8 10.78 -12.38 -7.79
C PHE A 8 11.63 -11.89 -6.61
N GLY A 9 11.98 -12.78 -5.68
CA GLY A 9 12.71 -12.41 -4.47
C GLY A 9 11.83 -11.76 -3.39
N GLN A 10 12.49 -11.08 -2.47
CA GLN A 10 11.85 -10.30 -1.39
C GLN A 10 11.67 -8.83 -1.81
N GLY A 11 10.99 -8.04 -0.98
CA GLY A 11 10.90 -6.60 -1.17
C GLY A 11 12.25 -5.90 -1.02
N PRO A 12 12.40 -4.66 -1.52
CA PRO A 12 13.61 -3.88 -1.28
C PRO A 12 13.80 -3.62 0.21
N GLU A 13 15.06 -3.63 0.66
CA GLU A 13 15.42 -3.17 1.99
C GLU A 13 15.25 -1.65 2.08
N GLU A 14 14.30 -1.22 2.91
CA GLU A 14 14.05 0.19 3.17
C GLU A 14 15.13 0.75 4.10
N LYS A 15 15.81 1.83 3.66
CA LYS A 15 16.89 2.47 4.41
C LYS A 15 16.51 3.86 4.87
N PHE A 16 16.94 4.23 6.07
CA PHE A 16 16.70 5.50 6.72
C PHE A 16 18.03 6.12 7.19
N ILE A 17 18.13 7.43 7.03
CA ILE A 17 19.25 8.25 7.49
C ILE A 17 18.78 8.96 8.75
N LEU A 18 19.48 8.70 9.85
CA LEU A 18 19.29 9.33 11.14
C LEU A 18 20.25 10.50 11.28
N SER A 19 19.78 11.62 11.85
CA SER A 19 20.68 12.75 12.14
C SER A 19 20.30 13.49 13.40
N ILE A 20 21.30 14.06 14.06
CA ILE A 20 21.12 15.02 15.17
C ILE A 20 21.81 16.32 14.76
N LYS A 21 21.06 17.42 14.64
CA LYS A 21 21.58 18.72 14.19
C LYS A 21 21.22 19.84 15.15
N LYS A 22 22.00 20.92 15.15
CA LYS A 22 21.66 22.16 15.88
C LYS A 22 20.69 23.00 15.02
N SER A 23 19.70 23.63 15.65
CA SER A 23 18.48 24.24 15.07
C SER A 23 18.59 25.24 13.89
N ASN A 24 19.77 25.53 13.37
CA ASN A 24 19.94 26.45 12.22
C ASN A 24 19.80 25.75 10.86
N SER A 25 19.46 24.46 10.83
CA SER A 25 19.31 23.69 9.60
C SER A 25 17.84 23.62 9.16
N THR A 26 17.55 24.00 7.92
CA THR A 26 16.25 23.75 7.30
C THR A 26 16.05 22.25 7.16
N ILE A 27 15.06 21.69 7.85
CA ILE A 27 14.73 20.26 7.78
C ILE A 27 13.52 20.12 6.88
N THR A 28 13.69 19.45 5.75
CA THR A 28 12.61 19.12 4.82
C THR A 28 12.58 17.63 4.59
N ASP A 29 11.37 17.08 4.41
CA ASP A 29 11.15 15.69 4.00
C ASP A 29 11.67 14.62 4.98
N CYS A 30 11.41 14.83 6.28
CA CYS A 30 11.71 13.85 7.32
C CYS A 30 10.46 13.09 7.74
N LEU A 31 10.58 11.78 7.89
CA LEU A 31 9.50 10.93 8.39
C LEU A 31 9.29 11.10 9.91
N PHE A 32 10.36 11.45 10.63
CA PHE A 32 10.33 11.70 12.06
C PHE A 32 11.21 12.91 12.38
N THR A 33 10.72 13.79 13.24
CA THR A 33 11.45 14.96 13.75
C THR A 33 11.14 15.13 15.24
N TYR A 34 12.17 15.32 16.06
CA TYR A 34 12.04 15.62 17.47
C TYR A 34 13.01 16.72 17.88
N GLU A 35 12.50 17.77 18.52
CA GLU A 35 13.30 18.90 18.98
C GLU A 35 13.54 18.83 20.48
N LYS A 36 14.77 19.12 20.92
CA LYS A 36 15.17 19.13 22.32
C LYS A 36 16.06 20.33 22.62
N GLU A 37 15.65 21.14 23.58
CA GLU A 37 16.50 22.18 24.16
C GLU A 37 17.37 21.61 25.28
N TYR A 38 18.63 22.04 25.28
CA TYR A 38 19.61 21.68 26.29
C TYR A 38 20.39 22.93 26.72
N THR A 39 20.31 23.24 28.01
CA THR A 39 21.01 24.38 28.61
C THR A 39 22.29 23.87 29.28
N LYS A 40 23.45 24.40 28.85
CA LYS A 40 24.72 24.18 29.55
C LYS A 40 24.69 24.94 30.88
N THR A 41 25.52 24.49 31.82
CA THR A 41 25.73 25.14 33.13
C THR A 41 26.10 26.63 33.01
N ASP A 42 26.65 27.06 31.86
CA ASP A 42 27.02 28.45 31.54
C ASP A 42 25.90 29.26 30.84
N THR A 43 24.62 28.99 31.12
CA THR A 43 23.42 29.73 30.63
C THR A 43 23.13 29.73 29.12
N THR A 44 23.95 29.07 28.30
CA THR A 44 23.71 28.94 26.85
C THR A 44 22.75 27.77 26.56
N THR A 45 21.59 28.08 25.98
CA THR A 45 20.62 27.07 25.50
C THR A 45 20.91 26.73 24.04
N THR A 46 21.15 25.45 23.77
CA THR A 46 21.29 24.90 22.42
C THR A 46 20.08 24.03 22.10
N LYS A 47 19.47 24.25 20.93
CA LYS A 47 18.37 23.42 20.44
C LYS A 47 18.91 22.37 19.47
N TYR A 48 18.67 21.10 19.78
CA TYR A 48 19.00 19.94 18.98
C TYR A 48 17.75 19.39 18.30
N ILE A 49 17.91 18.86 17.10
CA ILE A 49 16.83 18.24 16.33
C ILE A 49 17.30 16.86 15.89
N PHE A 50 16.59 15.82 16.32
CA PHE A 50 16.76 14.44 15.89
C PHE A 50 15.79 14.14 14.75
N THR A 51 16.29 13.60 13.65
CA THR A 51 15.47 13.28 12.47
C THR A 51 15.71 11.86 11.98
N ALA A 52 14.69 11.30 11.33
CA ALA A 52 14.80 10.13 10.48
C ALA A 52 14.24 10.45 9.10
N GLN A 53 15.07 10.34 8.07
CA GLN A 53 14.72 10.57 6.68
C GLN A 53 14.84 9.27 5.89
N ARG A 54 13.88 8.99 5.00
CA ARG A 54 14.00 7.84 4.10
C ARG A 54 15.11 8.11 3.07
N LYS A 55 16.02 7.16 2.86
CA LYS A 55 17.14 7.29 1.93
C LYS A 55 16.65 7.36 0.47
N GLU A 56 15.78 6.42 0.10
CA GLU A 56 15.15 6.38 -1.21
C GLU A 56 13.71 6.87 -1.10
N LYS A 57 13.31 7.86 -1.91
CA LYS A 57 11.93 8.38 -1.86
C LYS A 57 10.92 7.48 -2.57
N LYS A 58 11.38 6.70 -3.54
CA LYS A 58 10.55 5.81 -4.36
C LYS A 58 10.26 4.54 -3.57
N ARG A 59 8.99 4.16 -3.53
CA ARG A 59 8.51 3.00 -2.77
C ARG A 59 8.12 1.87 -3.71
N PHE A 60 8.55 0.66 -3.36
CA PHE A 60 8.12 -0.56 -4.02
C PHE A 60 7.55 -1.50 -2.96
N THR A 61 6.25 -1.75 -3.03
CA THR A 61 5.47 -2.42 -1.99
C THR A 61 4.86 -3.74 -2.44
N LEU A 62 5.09 -4.19 -3.69
CA LEU A 62 4.47 -5.42 -4.23
C LEU A 62 4.68 -6.64 -3.33
N TYR A 63 5.88 -6.83 -2.77
CA TYR A 63 6.16 -7.95 -1.86
C TYR A 63 5.23 -7.96 -0.63
N TYR A 64 5.07 -6.80 0.03
CA TYR A 64 4.18 -6.66 1.18
C TYR A 64 2.70 -6.78 0.78
N GLN A 65 2.35 -6.32 -0.42
CA GLN A 65 1.00 -6.47 -0.98
C GLN A 65 0.66 -7.94 -1.27
N MET A 66 1.62 -8.74 -1.72
CA MET A 66 1.43 -10.18 -1.87
C MET A 66 1.21 -10.87 -0.52
N LEU A 67 1.92 -10.44 0.53
CA LEU A 67 1.65 -10.92 1.89
C LEU A 67 0.21 -10.58 2.33
N MET A 68 -0.25 -9.35 2.08
CA MET A 68 -1.65 -8.97 2.34
C MET A 68 -2.65 -9.83 1.56
N PHE A 69 -2.39 -10.09 0.28
CA PHE A 69 -3.25 -10.91 -0.57
C PHE A 69 -3.47 -12.30 -0.01
N PHE A 70 -2.39 -13.04 0.28
CA PHE A 70 -2.50 -14.40 0.83
C PHE A 70 -3.07 -14.41 2.25
N ALA A 71 -2.74 -13.41 3.08
CA ALA A 71 -3.29 -13.27 4.44
C ALA A 71 -4.81 -13.08 4.47
N ASN A 72 -5.40 -12.62 3.37
CA ASN A 72 -6.82 -12.33 3.23
C ASN A 72 -7.57 -13.36 2.36
N GLY A 73 -7.00 -14.55 2.17
CA GLY A 73 -7.63 -15.66 1.44
C GLY A 73 -7.34 -15.69 -0.06
N GLY A 74 -6.29 -14.98 -0.50
CA GLY A 74 -5.74 -15.10 -1.83
C GLY A 74 -5.28 -16.53 -2.15
N GLY A 75 -5.51 -16.94 -3.39
CA GLY A 75 -5.13 -18.25 -3.92
C GLY A 75 -4.13 -18.15 -5.07
N THR A 76 -4.28 -19.00 -6.07
CA THR A 76 -3.48 -18.94 -7.31
C THR A 76 -3.65 -17.59 -7.99
N CYS A 77 -2.54 -16.96 -8.36
CA CYS A 77 -2.53 -15.66 -9.02
C CYS A 77 -1.43 -15.60 -10.08
N TYR A 78 -1.66 -14.78 -11.10
CA TYR A 78 -0.64 -14.38 -12.04
C TYR A 78 0.06 -13.13 -11.53
N VAL A 79 1.39 -13.09 -11.64
CA VAL A 79 2.19 -11.91 -11.33
C VAL A 79 2.89 -11.47 -12.59
N LEU A 80 2.52 -10.28 -13.07
CA LEU A 80 3.16 -9.65 -14.21
C LEU A 80 4.08 -8.54 -13.70
N SER A 81 5.38 -8.78 -13.79
CA SER A 81 6.37 -7.75 -13.48
C SER A 81 6.48 -6.76 -14.64
N ALA A 82 6.21 -5.48 -14.35
CA ALA A 82 6.37 -4.39 -15.32
C ALA A 82 7.78 -3.79 -15.31
N GLY A 83 8.62 -4.14 -14.31
CA GLY A 83 9.97 -3.62 -14.13
C GLY A 83 10.63 -4.17 -12.86
N ASN A 84 11.80 -3.65 -12.49
CA ASN A 84 12.48 -4.04 -11.25
C ASN A 84 12.78 -2.82 -10.37
N TYR A 85 12.86 -3.03 -9.06
CA TYR A 85 13.16 -1.96 -8.11
C TYR A 85 14.64 -1.55 -8.09
N LYS A 86 15.55 -2.32 -8.71
CA LYS A 86 16.99 -1.99 -8.79
C LYS A 86 17.25 -0.82 -9.74
N ASP A 87 16.45 -0.69 -10.79
CA ASP A 87 16.47 0.43 -11.73
C ASP A 87 15.90 1.72 -11.09
N ASN A 88 15.37 1.62 -9.88
CA ASN A 88 14.80 2.72 -9.10
C ASN A 88 13.79 3.54 -9.93
N GLN A 89 12.97 2.87 -10.75
CA GLN A 89 11.99 3.49 -11.62
C GLN A 89 10.57 3.10 -11.19
N LEU A 90 9.76 4.09 -10.83
CA LEU A 90 8.34 3.87 -10.54
C LEU A 90 7.59 3.49 -11.82
N LEU A 91 6.47 2.78 -11.66
CA LEU A 91 5.57 2.45 -12.75
C LEU A 91 5.21 3.71 -13.54
N ASN A 92 5.24 3.61 -14.86
CA ASN A 92 4.82 4.68 -15.76
C ASN A 92 3.97 4.12 -16.89
N LYS A 93 3.39 5.02 -17.68
CA LYS A 93 2.51 4.67 -18.79
C LYS A 93 3.11 3.64 -19.76
N ASN A 94 4.39 3.76 -20.13
CA ASN A 94 4.99 2.88 -21.14
C ASN A 94 5.17 1.45 -20.62
N MET A 95 5.65 1.30 -19.38
CA MET A 95 5.76 0.01 -18.72
C MET A 95 4.38 -0.66 -18.63
N MET A 96 3.36 0.13 -18.31
CA MET A 96 1.99 -0.35 -18.20
C MET A 96 1.36 -0.75 -19.53
N SER A 97 1.62 -0.03 -20.62
CA SER A 97 1.15 -0.42 -21.96
C SER A 97 1.69 -1.79 -22.37
N ASN A 98 2.98 -2.05 -22.11
CA ASN A 98 3.58 -3.36 -22.39
C ASN A 98 2.97 -4.46 -21.55
N ALA A 99 2.72 -4.18 -20.26
CA ALA A 99 2.09 -5.12 -19.35
C ALA A 99 0.65 -5.47 -19.80
N ILE A 100 -0.15 -4.46 -20.15
CA ILE A 100 -1.53 -4.67 -20.64
C ILE A 100 -1.55 -5.50 -21.93
N ASN A 101 -0.65 -5.22 -22.88
CA ASN A 101 -0.54 -6.00 -24.11
C ASN A 101 -0.21 -7.49 -23.85
N ALA A 102 0.54 -7.79 -22.78
CA ALA A 102 0.77 -9.16 -22.35
C ALA A 102 -0.49 -9.77 -21.71
N LEU A 103 -1.20 -9.01 -20.85
CA LEU A 103 -2.45 -9.45 -20.21
C LEU A 103 -3.59 -9.75 -21.20
N GLU A 104 -3.62 -9.08 -22.36
CA GLU A 104 -4.63 -9.34 -23.41
C GLU A 104 -4.52 -10.76 -23.99
N LYS A 105 -3.35 -11.38 -23.92
CA LYS A 105 -3.12 -12.75 -24.40
C LYS A 105 -3.67 -13.80 -23.44
N GLU A 106 -3.80 -13.45 -22.16
CA GLU A 106 -4.26 -14.34 -21.09
C GLU A 106 -5.75 -14.13 -20.82
N ARG A 107 -6.58 -15.07 -21.26
CA ARG A 107 -8.04 -14.97 -21.12
C ARG A 107 -8.57 -15.38 -19.74
N GLU A 108 -7.86 -16.24 -19.02
CA GLU A 108 -8.33 -16.81 -17.74
C GLU A 108 -8.30 -15.81 -16.57
N ILE A 109 -7.67 -14.65 -16.75
CA ILE A 109 -7.58 -13.62 -15.72
C ILE A 109 -8.96 -12.97 -15.52
N THR A 110 -9.48 -13.02 -14.29
CA THR A 110 -10.81 -12.48 -13.92
C THR A 110 -10.76 -11.20 -13.09
N MET A 111 -9.60 -10.88 -12.51
CA MET A 111 -9.39 -9.67 -11.71
C MET A 111 -8.02 -9.07 -12.00
N VAL A 112 -7.93 -7.74 -12.03
CA VAL A 112 -6.69 -7.00 -12.25
C VAL A 112 -6.50 -5.97 -11.15
N VAL A 113 -5.30 -5.96 -10.56
CA VAL A 113 -4.92 -5.04 -9.48
C VAL A 113 -3.49 -4.56 -9.69
N ILE A 114 -3.23 -3.29 -9.38
CA ILE A 114 -1.88 -2.69 -9.42
C ILE A 114 -1.69 -1.88 -8.14
N PRO A 115 -1.35 -2.54 -7.02
CA PRO A 115 -1.32 -1.87 -5.72
C PRO A 115 -0.20 -0.82 -5.65
N GLU A 116 0.85 -0.93 -6.47
CA GLU A 116 1.95 0.04 -6.52
C GLU A 116 1.64 1.28 -7.36
N ALA A 117 0.52 1.29 -8.12
CA ALA A 117 0.16 2.43 -8.97
C ALA A 117 0.05 3.73 -8.15
N VAL A 118 -0.40 3.64 -6.89
CA VAL A 118 -0.57 4.77 -5.98
C VAL A 118 0.73 5.48 -5.59
N HIS A 119 1.89 4.85 -5.79
CA HIS A 119 3.20 5.47 -5.57
C HIS A 119 3.73 6.19 -6.81
N SER A 120 3.11 5.96 -7.97
CA SER A 120 3.51 6.58 -9.24
C SER A 120 2.88 7.96 -9.42
N PRO A 121 3.63 8.95 -9.97
CA PRO A 121 3.02 10.21 -10.42
C PRO A 121 1.98 9.98 -11.55
N ASP A 122 2.05 8.88 -12.28
CA ASP A 122 1.11 8.48 -13.34
C ASP A 122 -0.08 7.66 -12.81
N CYS A 123 -0.29 7.58 -11.49
CA CYS A 123 -1.29 6.72 -10.85
C CYS A 123 -2.65 6.74 -11.55
N ALA A 124 -3.21 7.93 -11.80
CA ALA A 124 -4.53 8.06 -12.43
C ALA A 124 -4.56 7.47 -13.86
N ASN A 125 -3.52 7.73 -14.65
CA ASN A 125 -3.40 7.18 -16.01
C ASN A 125 -3.30 5.65 -15.98
N ILE A 126 -2.49 5.10 -15.06
CA ILE A 126 -2.32 3.66 -14.90
C ILE A 126 -3.64 3.00 -14.52
N GLN A 127 -4.36 3.56 -13.54
CA GLN A 127 -5.65 3.01 -13.12
C GLN A 127 -6.72 3.13 -14.21
N THR A 128 -6.71 4.21 -14.99
CA THR A 128 -7.59 4.39 -16.16
C THR A 128 -7.30 3.34 -17.23
N MET A 129 -6.02 3.07 -17.53
CA MET A 129 -5.62 2.03 -18.48
C MET A 129 -6.09 0.63 -18.05
N VAL A 130 -6.04 0.31 -16.75
CA VAL A 130 -6.57 -0.95 -16.23
C VAL A 130 -8.09 -1.02 -16.39
N LEU A 131 -8.78 0.08 -16.14
CA LEU A 131 -10.23 0.16 -16.27
C LEU A 131 -10.69 0.00 -17.72
N ASP A 132 -10.01 0.69 -18.64
CA ASP A 132 -10.21 0.56 -20.09
C ASP A 132 -9.94 -0.87 -20.55
N HIS A 133 -8.86 -1.50 -20.06
CA HIS A 133 -8.54 -2.90 -20.35
C HIS A 133 -9.65 -3.85 -19.89
N CYS A 134 -10.12 -3.70 -18.64
CA CYS A 134 -11.21 -4.52 -18.12
C CYS A 134 -12.50 -4.31 -18.91
N SER A 135 -12.79 -3.07 -19.33
CA SER A 135 -13.94 -2.76 -20.16
C SER A 135 -13.85 -3.27 -21.59
N LYS A 136 -12.64 -3.35 -22.15
CA LYS A 136 -12.37 -3.92 -23.48
C LYS A 136 -12.50 -5.43 -23.47
N MET A 137 -11.89 -6.08 -22.48
CA MET A 137 -11.86 -7.55 -22.38
C MET A 137 -13.19 -8.14 -21.93
N GLN A 138 -13.96 -7.40 -21.14
CA GLN A 138 -15.28 -7.75 -20.58
C GLN A 138 -15.32 -9.00 -19.69
N ASN A 139 -14.21 -9.73 -19.57
CA ASN A 139 -14.12 -10.95 -18.76
C ASN A 139 -13.38 -10.77 -17.43
N ARG A 140 -13.05 -9.52 -17.07
CA ARG A 140 -12.24 -9.21 -15.88
C ARG A 140 -12.65 -7.90 -15.22
N PHE A 141 -12.30 -7.77 -13.95
CA PHE A 141 -12.72 -6.66 -13.10
C PHE A 141 -11.51 -5.96 -12.45
N ALA A 142 -11.51 -4.62 -12.46
CA ALA A 142 -10.47 -3.80 -11.88
C ALA A 142 -10.72 -3.54 -10.39
N ILE A 143 -9.69 -3.74 -9.55
CA ILE A 143 -9.70 -3.32 -8.15
C ILE A 143 -8.67 -2.21 -8.00
N LEU A 144 -9.16 -1.06 -7.55
CA LEU A 144 -8.43 0.19 -7.55
C LEU A 144 -8.29 0.76 -6.13
N ASP A 145 -7.25 1.56 -5.94
CA ASP A 145 -6.99 2.27 -4.69
C ASP A 145 -7.08 3.77 -4.91
N VAL A 146 -7.68 4.47 -3.96
CA VAL A 146 -7.53 5.92 -3.88
C VAL A 146 -6.06 6.22 -3.48
N GLN A 147 -5.42 7.16 -4.19
CA GLN A 147 -4.02 7.52 -3.94
C GLN A 147 -3.80 8.04 -2.51
N ALA A 148 -2.56 7.97 -2.00
CA ALA A 148 -2.19 8.59 -0.73
C ALA A 148 -2.43 10.10 -0.74
N LYS A 149 -2.42 10.71 0.44
CA LYS A 149 -2.50 12.16 0.55
C LYS A 149 -1.35 12.83 -0.19
N SER A 150 -1.65 13.86 -0.97
CA SER A 150 -0.66 14.69 -1.67
C SER A 150 0.08 15.64 -0.73
N SER A 151 -0.52 15.97 0.41
CA SER A 151 0.09 16.74 1.49
C SER A 151 -0.53 16.39 2.85
N GLU A 152 0.17 16.68 3.95
CA GLU A 152 -0.32 16.40 5.31
C GLU A 152 -1.67 17.09 5.62
N ASN A 153 -1.90 18.26 5.01
CA ASN A 153 -3.10 19.06 5.23
C ASN A 153 -4.26 18.69 4.28
N GLN A 154 -4.06 17.77 3.34
CA GLN A 154 -5.12 17.34 2.44
C GLN A 154 -6.22 16.64 3.23
N THR A 155 -7.44 17.14 3.12
CA THR A 155 -8.62 16.53 3.72
C THR A 155 -9.00 15.24 2.99
N MET A 156 -9.71 14.34 3.68
CA MET A 156 -10.25 13.12 3.06
C MET A 156 -11.08 13.43 1.80
N MET A 157 -11.94 14.44 1.87
CA MET A 157 -12.83 14.79 0.75
C MET A 157 -12.06 15.34 -0.45
N GLU A 158 -10.98 16.10 -0.24
CA GLU A 158 -10.11 16.55 -1.33
C GLU A 158 -9.38 15.38 -1.98
N GLN A 159 -8.84 14.46 -1.18
CA GLN A 159 -8.16 13.25 -1.65
C GLN A 159 -9.08 12.38 -2.52
N VAL A 160 -10.31 12.15 -2.04
CA VAL A 160 -11.35 11.41 -2.76
C VAL A 160 -11.75 12.13 -4.05
N LYS A 161 -11.97 13.44 -3.99
CA LYS A 161 -12.36 14.23 -5.15
C LYS A 161 -11.28 14.24 -6.23
N GLU A 162 -10.01 14.29 -5.83
CA GLU A 162 -8.88 14.18 -6.74
C GLU A 162 -8.90 12.84 -7.50
N PHE A 163 -9.07 11.73 -6.79
CA PHE A 163 -9.24 10.41 -7.43
C PHE A 163 -10.40 10.39 -8.44
N GLN A 164 -11.58 10.84 -8.02
CA GLN A 164 -12.80 10.80 -8.84
C GLN A 164 -12.72 11.72 -10.08
N THR A 165 -11.92 12.79 -10.00
CA THR A 165 -11.69 13.70 -11.12
C THR A 165 -10.76 13.06 -12.15
N ASN A 166 -9.78 12.26 -11.70
CA ASN A 166 -8.69 11.78 -12.54
C ASN A 166 -8.89 10.38 -13.14
N ILE A 167 -9.76 9.52 -12.58
CA ILE A 167 -9.95 8.13 -13.03
C ILE A 167 -10.68 7.97 -14.39
N GLY A 168 -11.10 9.06 -15.02
CA GLY A 168 -11.82 9.04 -16.30
C GLY A 168 -13.28 8.58 -16.17
N ASN A 169 -14.00 8.44 -17.30
CA ASN A 169 -15.43 8.09 -17.32
C ASN A 169 -15.73 6.77 -18.06
N ASN A 170 -14.69 6.11 -18.59
CA ASN A 170 -14.83 4.87 -19.35
C ASN A 170 -14.79 3.67 -18.41
N GLY A 171 -15.53 2.61 -18.74
CA GLY A 171 -15.40 1.33 -18.05
C GLY A 171 -15.77 1.31 -16.56
N LEU A 172 -16.43 2.36 -16.03
CA LEU A 172 -16.72 2.51 -14.58
C LEU A 172 -17.43 1.29 -13.97
N SER A 173 -18.28 0.61 -14.73
CA SER A 173 -18.96 -0.61 -14.29
C SER A 173 -18.03 -1.81 -14.11
N TYR A 174 -16.85 -1.81 -14.71
CA TYR A 174 -15.84 -2.88 -14.63
C TYR A 174 -14.80 -2.65 -13.54
N GLY A 175 -14.96 -1.64 -12.68
CA GLY A 175 -14.01 -1.35 -11.62
C GLY A 175 -14.68 -1.00 -10.29
N ALA A 176 -13.94 -1.20 -9.20
CA ALA A 176 -14.28 -0.71 -7.87
C ALA A 176 -13.06 -0.09 -7.20
N ALA A 177 -13.25 1.03 -6.53
CA ALA A 177 -12.23 1.69 -5.74
C ALA A 177 -12.45 1.48 -4.24
N TYR A 178 -11.35 1.40 -3.49
CA TYR A 178 -11.34 1.20 -2.04
C TYR A 178 -10.55 2.29 -1.32
N TYR A 179 -11.05 2.67 -0.15
CA TYR A 179 -10.47 3.70 0.72
C TYR A 179 -10.84 3.39 2.19
N PRO A 180 -9.99 3.73 3.19
CA PRO A 180 -8.66 4.32 3.08
C PRO A 180 -7.55 3.26 2.98
N TRP A 181 -6.31 3.72 3.01
CA TRP A 181 -5.15 2.85 3.23
C TRP A 181 -5.22 2.24 4.62
N LEU A 182 -4.47 1.15 4.81
CA LEU A 182 -4.55 0.30 5.98
C LEU A 182 -3.21 0.31 6.71
N GLU A 183 -3.25 0.54 8.03
CA GLU A 183 -2.10 0.28 8.90
C GLU A 183 -2.06 -1.22 9.20
N THR A 184 -1.18 -1.93 8.50
CA THR A 184 -1.08 -3.39 8.56
C THR A 184 -0.20 -3.89 9.73
N THR A 185 -0.19 -5.21 9.94
CA THR A 185 0.68 -5.90 10.89
C THR A 185 1.63 -6.89 10.20
N ILE A 186 1.90 -6.69 8.91
CA ILE A 186 2.80 -7.57 8.16
C ILE A 186 4.22 -7.50 8.72
N LEU A 187 4.69 -6.30 9.02
CA LEU A 187 5.98 -6.09 9.67
C LEU A 187 5.80 -5.96 11.18
N GLY A 188 6.42 -6.88 11.91
CA GLY A 188 6.55 -6.85 13.36
C GLY A 188 7.79 -6.08 13.81
N ASP A 189 8.01 -6.06 15.13
CA ASP A 189 9.16 -5.34 15.71
C ASP A 189 10.51 -5.95 15.30
N LYS A 190 10.55 -7.25 15.03
CA LYS A 190 11.77 -7.96 14.60
C LYS A 190 12.18 -7.66 13.17
N ASP A 191 11.24 -7.18 12.35
CA ASP A 191 11.51 -6.85 10.94
C ASP A 191 12.14 -5.45 10.80
N ILE A 192 12.12 -4.65 11.87
CA ILE A 192 12.80 -3.36 11.91
C ILE A 192 14.21 -3.56 12.48
N THR A 193 15.16 -3.82 11.59
CA THR A 193 16.53 -4.19 11.95
C THR A 193 17.48 -2.99 11.95
N ALA A 194 18.64 -3.14 12.59
CA ALA A 194 19.67 -2.11 12.63
C ALA A 194 20.15 -1.71 11.23
N ASP A 195 20.17 -2.66 10.28
CA ASP A 195 20.62 -2.43 8.90
C ASP A 195 19.73 -1.46 8.12
N MET A 196 18.50 -1.22 8.58
CA MET A 196 17.62 -0.21 8.00
C MET A 196 18.10 1.20 8.33
N PHE A 197 19.00 1.40 9.29
CA PHE A 197 19.41 2.70 9.78
C PHE A 197 20.88 2.98 9.52
N SER A 198 21.13 4.18 9.00
CA SER A 198 22.46 4.76 8.86
C SER A 198 22.47 6.14 9.51
N TRP A 199 23.62 6.61 9.97
CA TRP A 199 23.75 7.93 10.57
C TRP A 199 24.39 8.91 9.59
N SER A 200 23.89 10.14 9.56
CA SER A 200 24.43 11.19 8.71
C SER A 200 25.80 11.65 9.24
N ALA A 201 26.75 11.86 8.34
CA ALA A 201 28.12 12.26 8.69
C ALA A 201 28.22 13.65 9.35
N ASP A 202 27.20 14.49 9.16
CA ASP A 202 27.10 15.83 9.76
C ASP A 202 26.33 15.83 11.10
N SER A 203 26.05 14.66 11.67
CA SER A 203 25.38 14.55 12.97
C SER A 203 26.28 15.00 14.11
N GLU A 204 25.70 15.62 15.13
CA GLU A 204 26.38 15.84 16.40
C GLU A 204 26.69 14.50 17.06
N LEU A 205 27.95 14.30 17.43
CA LEU A 205 28.45 13.06 18.05
C LEU A 205 28.23 13.01 19.57
N ASP A 206 27.67 14.07 20.16
CA ASP A 206 27.47 14.18 21.60
C ASP A 206 25.98 14.18 21.98
N PHE A 207 25.55 13.11 22.61
CA PHE A 207 24.17 12.84 23.01
C PHE A 207 23.81 13.41 24.38
N LYS A 208 24.60 14.34 24.95
CA LYS A 208 24.34 14.98 26.25
C LYS A 208 22.95 15.61 26.41
N ALA A 209 22.30 15.95 25.30
CA ALA A 209 20.95 16.51 25.31
C ALA A 209 19.86 15.44 25.57
N PHE A 210 20.21 14.16 25.37
CA PHE A 210 19.28 13.03 25.37
C PHE A 210 19.53 12.04 26.52
N PHE A 211 20.74 12.02 27.09
CA PHE A 211 21.09 11.14 28.21
C PHE A 211 21.58 11.91 29.44
N PRO A 212 21.48 11.33 30.66
CA PRO A 212 22.02 11.94 31.86
C PRO A 212 23.53 12.19 31.76
N LYS A 213 23.99 13.31 32.33
CA LYS A 213 25.41 13.65 32.43
C LYS A 213 26.18 12.54 33.15
N ASP A 214 27.40 12.28 32.68
CA ASP A 214 28.35 11.32 33.25
C ASP A 214 27.82 9.87 33.37
N SER A 215 26.77 9.54 32.61
CA SER A 215 26.22 8.18 32.59
C SER A 215 27.03 7.26 31.67
N GLY A 216 27.16 5.99 32.06
CA GLY A 216 27.85 4.98 31.24
C GLY A 216 27.23 4.83 29.85
N ILE A 217 25.91 5.02 29.74
CA ILE A 217 25.18 5.00 28.47
C ILE A 217 25.55 6.17 27.56
N LEU A 218 25.74 7.38 28.10
CA LEU A 218 26.19 8.54 27.32
C LEU A 218 27.58 8.31 26.75
N ASN A 219 28.51 7.83 27.60
CA ASN A 219 29.88 7.54 27.19
C ASN A 219 29.94 6.45 26.10
N TYR A 220 29.20 5.35 26.30
CA TYR A 220 29.09 4.29 25.30
C TYR A 220 28.49 4.79 23.99
N THR A 221 27.41 5.59 24.05
CA THR A 221 26.71 6.09 22.87
C THR A 221 27.60 7.01 22.05
N ASN A 222 28.27 7.97 22.71
CA ASN A 222 29.17 8.92 22.06
C ASN A 222 30.41 8.22 21.44
N ALA A 223 30.95 7.18 22.08
CA ALA A 223 32.05 6.41 21.52
C ALA A 223 31.60 5.58 20.30
N THR A 224 30.45 4.92 20.40
CA THR A 224 29.96 4.00 19.36
C THR A 224 29.50 4.75 18.11
N ILE A 225 28.80 5.88 18.26
CA ILE A 225 28.37 6.69 17.12
C ILE A 225 29.55 7.28 16.34
N ASP A 226 30.60 7.71 17.05
CA ASP A 226 31.83 8.22 16.43
C ASP A 226 32.51 7.11 15.61
N GLU A 227 32.55 5.89 16.14
CA GLU A 227 33.03 4.71 15.40
C GLU A 227 32.16 4.42 14.17
N ILE A 228 30.83 4.43 14.30
CA ILE A 228 29.89 4.14 13.20
C ILE A 228 30.02 5.16 12.07
N ILE A 229 30.18 6.44 12.38
CA ILE A 229 30.30 7.49 11.37
C ILE A 229 31.69 7.50 10.72
N LYS A 230 32.76 7.20 11.48
CA LYS A 230 34.14 7.18 10.96
C LYS A 230 34.50 5.91 10.21
N ASN A 231 34.01 4.75 10.66
CA ASN A 231 34.29 3.45 10.06
C ASN A 231 33.13 3.06 9.12
N GLN A 232 33.33 3.27 7.82
CA GLN A 232 32.36 2.90 6.77
C GLN A 232 31.94 1.42 6.81
N GLU A 233 32.80 0.53 7.35
CA GLU A 233 32.51 -0.88 7.58
C GLU A 233 32.53 -1.22 9.08
N THR A 234 31.54 -0.72 9.83
CA THR A 234 31.34 -1.18 11.20
C THR A 234 30.78 -2.61 11.20
N PRO A 235 31.35 -3.56 11.98
CA PRO A 235 30.83 -4.91 12.10
C PRO A 235 29.33 -4.95 12.45
N ASP A 236 28.58 -5.85 11.81
CA ASP A 236 27.11 -5.94 11.96
C ASP A 236 26.67 -6.21 13.41
N ASN A 237 27.47 -6.95 14.19
CA ASN A 237 27.21 -7.17 15.61
C ASN A 237 27.19 -5.85 16.40
N LYS A 238 28.14 -4.94 16.15
CA LYS A 238 28.19 -3.62 16.82
C LYS A 238 27.01 -2.74 16.45
N LYS A 239 26.58 -2.73 15.18
CA LYS A 239 25.37 -1.97 14.76
C LYS A 239 24.13 -2.49 15.47
N ASN A 240 23.99 -3.80 15.56
CA ASN A 240 22.88 -4.45 16.25
C ASN A 240 22.89 -4.14 17.76
N GLU A 241 24.05 -4.26 18.42
CA GLU A 241 24.20 -3.87 19.83
C GLU A 241 23.83 -2.40 20.06
N PHE A 242 24.34 -1.50 19.21
CA PHE A 242 24.03 -0.07 19.32
C PHE A 242 22.52 0.20 19.16
N HIS A 243 21.90 -0.40 18.15
CA HIS A 243 20.45 -0.30 17.93
C HIS A 243 19.65 -0.78 19.16
N GLN A 244 20.03 -1.91 19.76
CA GLN A 244 19.37 -2.44 20.97
C GLN A 244 19.57 -1.52 22.18
N VAL A 245 20.77 -0.96 22.36
CA VAL A 245 21.07 -0.01 23.42
C VAL A 245 20.20 1.24 23.30
N LEU A 246 20.05 1.80 22.09
CA LEU A 246 19.17 2.94 21.85
C LEU A 246 17.69 2.59 22.07
N LEU A 247 17.24 1.42 21.62
CA LEU A 247 15.87 0.94 21.87
C LEU A 247 15.56 0.84 23.36
N GLN A 248 16.49 0.36 24.18
CA GLN A 248 16.26 0.16 25.62
C GLN A 248 16.32 1.47 26.41
N ASN A 249 17.19 2.40 26.03
CA ASN A 249 17.55 3.55 26.86
C ASN A 249 17.06 4.90 26.31
N TRP A 250 16.55 4.97 25.08
CA TRP A 250 16.14 6.22 24.45
C TRP A 250 14.70 6.18 23.94
N SER A 251 13.77 6.74 24.71
CA SER A 251 12.33 6.75 24.39
C SER A 251 12.00 7.46 23.07
N ILE A 252 12.80 8.46 22.68
CA ILE A 252 12.63 9.15 21.39
C ILE A 252 13.02 8.24 20.24
N TYR A 253 14.07 7.42 20.40
CA TYR A 253 14.42 6.39 19.43
C TYR A 253 13.30 5.36 19.28
N GLN A 254 12.70 4.91 20.39
CA GLN A 254 11.54 4.01 20.33
C GLN A 254 10.37 4.62 19.56
N SER A 255 10.07 5.91 19.78
CA SER A 255 9.04 6.63 19.03
C SER A 255 9.36 6.72 17.54
N MET A 256 10.63 7.00 17.19
CA MET A 256 11.09 7.00 15.80
C MET A 256 10.90 5.63 15.14
N ILE A 257 11.31 4.55 15.80
CA ILE A 257 11.13 3.17 15.32
C ILE A 257 9.64 2.83 15.12
N LYS A 258 8.77 3.25 16.05
CA LYS A 258 7.31 3.10 15.89
C LYS A 258 6.78 3.83 14.67
N THR A 259 7.24 5.06 14.41
CA THR A 259 6.84 5.84 13.22
C THR A 259 7.34 5.19 11.92
N VAL A 260 8.59 4.72 11.91
CA VAL A 260 9.15 3.97 10.76
C VAL A 260 8.31 2.73 10.47
N LYS A 261 8.03 1.92 11.49
CA LYS A 261 7.20 0.72 11.36
C LYS A 261 5.80 1.05 10.84
N ALA A 262 5.16 2.09 11.38
CA ALA A 262 3.84 2.53 10.92
C ALA A 262 3.86 2.96 9.45
N SER A 263 4.88 3.70 9.01
CA SER A 263 5.05 4.12 7.61
C SER A 263 5.23 2.95 6.65
N LEU A 264 5.99 1.92 7.05
CA LEU A 264 6.22 0.73 6.25
C LEU A 264 4.97 -0.17 6.17
N ASN A 265 4.22 -0.26 7.26
CA ASN A 265 2.97 -1.01 7.33
C ASN A 265 1.76 -0.27 6.73
N LEU A 266 1.90 1.00 6.37
CA LEU A 266 0.84 1.76 5.70
C LEU A 266 0.77 1.35 4.22
N LEU A 267 -0.22 0.53 3.87
CA LEU A 267 -0.38 -0.09 2.56
C LEU A 267 -1.78 0.18 1.97
N PRO A 268 -1.91 0.38 0.64
CA PRO A 268 -3.21 0.47 0.00
C PRO A 268 -3.99 -0.86 0.08
N PRO A 269 -5.34 -0.81 0.09
CA PRO A 269 -6.18 -1.97 0.38
C PRO A 269 -6.38 -2.98 -0.75
N SER A 270 -6.10 -2.64 -2.01
CA SER A 270 -6.51 -3.45 -3.16
C SER A 270 -6.01 -4.90 -3.15
N ALA A 271 -4.80 -5.17 -2.65
CA ALA A 271 -4.29 -6.54 -2.56
C ALA A 271 -5.02 -7.36 -1.48
N ALA A 272 -5.37 -6.75 -0.36
CA ALA A 272 -6.23 -7.40 0.63
C ALA A 272 -7.64 -7.65 0.04
N MET A 273 -8.16 -6.68 -0.72
CA MET A 273 -9.47 -6.80 -1.37
C MET A 273 -9.53 -7.93 -2.39
N VAL A 274 -8.52 -8.09 -3.25
CA VAL A 274 -8.53 -9.20 -4.23
C VAL A 274 -8.40 -10.56 -3.53
N GLY A 275 -7.71 -10.62 -2.38
CA GLY A 275 -7.72 -11.80 -1.50
C GLY A 275 -9.12 -12.10 -0.96
N ILE A 276 -9.81 -11.08 -0.45
CA ILE A 276 -11.17 -11.20 0.08
C ILE A 276 -12.18 -11.60 -1.00
N TYR A 277 -12.05 -11.05 -2.21
CA TYR A 277 -12.88 -11.47 -3.34
C TYR A 277 -12.70 -12.95 -3.62
N THR A 278 -11.44 -13.41 -3.72
CA THR A 278 -11.09 -14.81 -3.94
C THR A 278 -11.72 -15.71 -2.87
N MET A 279 -11.59 -15.32 -1.60
CA MET A 279 -12.20 -16.06 -0.48
C MET A 279 -13.72 -16.11 -0.56
N VAL A 280 -14.38 -14.97 -0.83
CA VAL A 280 -15.85 -14.88 -0.91
C VAL A 280 -16.38 -15.70 -2.08
N ASP A 281 -15.71 -15.63 -3.24
CA ASP A 281 -16.10 -16.38 -4.43
C ASP A 281 -16.02 -17.89 -4.17
N ASN A 282 -14.94 -18.36 -3.55
CA ASN A 282 -14.75 -19.79 -3.24
C ASN A 282 -15.73 -20.31 -2.18
N THR A 283 -16.15 -19.46 -1.23
CA THR A 283 -16.99 -19.88 -0.11
C THR A 283 -18.48 -19.69 -0.35
N ARG A 284 -18.88 -18.66 -1.10
CA ARG A 284 -20.29 -18.28 -1.29
C ARG A 284 -20.68 -17.93 -2.73
N GLY A 285 -19.73 -17.93 -3.65
CA GLY A 285 -19.97 -17.62 -5.06
C GLY A 285 -19.91 -16.12 -5.40
N VAL A 286 -19.66 -15.84 -6.67
CA VAL A 286 -19.45 -14.49 -7.25
C VAL A 286 -20.66 -13.55 -7.12
N TRP A 287 -21.86 -14.12 -6.95
CA TRP A 287 -23.11 -13.37 -6.75
C TRP A 287 -23.25 -12.73 -5.38
N LYS A 288 -22.35 -13.07 -4.47
CA LYS A 288 -22.37 -12.47 -3.15
C LYS A 288 -21.43 -11.27 -3.06
N ALA A 289 -21.98 -10.15 -2.59
CA ALA A 289 -21.19 -8.95 -2.33
C ALA A 289 -20.01 -9.21 -1.38
N PRO A 290 -18.77 -8.81 -1.76
CA PRO A 290 -17.56 -8.91 -0.95
C PRO A 290 -17.47 -7.77 0.08
N ALA A 291 -18.55 -7.59 0.85
CA ALA A 291 -18.70 -6.60 1.89
C ALA A 291 -19.20 -7.25 3.19
N ASN A 292 -19.07 -6.53 4.31
CA ASN A 292 -19.26 -7.05 5.67
C ASN A 292 -18.35 -8.27 5.95
N VAL A 293 -17.12 -8.21 5.43
CA VAL A 293 -16.06 -9.19 5.66
C VAL A 293 -14.92 -8.49 6.39
N SER A 294 -14.36 -9.16 7.39
CA SER A 294 -13.24 -8.62 8.16
C SER A 294 -11.94 -8.66 7.35
N VAL A 295 -11.12 -7.64 7.50
CA VAL A 295 -9.78 -7.58 6.88
C VAL A 295 -8.74 -8.07 7.87
N ASN A 296 -7.96 -9.08 7.48
CA ASN A 296 -6.93 -9.68 8.32
C ASN A 296 -5.60 -8.92 8.22
N TYR A 297 -4.79 -9.00 9.27
CA TYR A 297 -3.47 -8.35 9.38
C TYR A 297 -3.51 -6.83 9.26
N VAL A 298 -4.56 -6.22 9.82
CA VAL A 298 -4.76 -4.78 9.86
C VAL A 298 -5.07 -4.35 11.28
N ASN A 299 -4.37 -3.33 11.77
CA ASN A 299 -4.61 -2.70 13.07
C ASN A 299 -5.72 -1.67 13.00
N ARG A 300 -5.72 -0.82 11.96
CA ARG A 300 -6.74 0.19 11.70
C ARG A 300 -6.70 0.73 10.27
N PRO A 301 -7.79 1.30 9.77
CA PRO A 301 -7.75 2.20 8.62
C PRO A 301 -6.98 3.48 8.96
N GLU A 302 -6.27 4.07 7.98
CA GLU A 302 -5.54 5.34 8.13
C GLU A 302 -6.48 6.50 8.53
N VAL A 303 -7.69 6.50 7.96
CA VAL A 303 -8.72 7.51 8.22
C VAL A 303 -9.95 6.83 8.78
N ASN A 304 -10.44 7.31 9.92
CA ASN A 304 -11.69 6.81 10.48
C ASN A 304 -12.88 7.49 9.78
N ILE A 305 -13.67 6.70 9.05
CA ILE A 305 -14.81 7.20 8.27
C ILE A 305 -16.09 7.05 9.10
N ASN A 306 -16.82 8.15 9.28
CA ASN A 306 -18.13 8.16 9.92
C ASN A 306 -19.27 7.86 8.94
N ASN A 307 -20.50 7.75 9.45
CA ASN A 307 -21.66 7.35 8.62
C ASN A 307 -21.98 8.37 7.51
N ARG A 308 -21.84 9.67 7.79
CA ARG A 308 -22.12 10.74 6.81
C ARG A 308 -21.08 10.75 5.71
N GLU A 309 -19.81 10.70 6.08
CA GLU A 309 -18.70 10.62 5.13
C GLU A 309 -18.83 9.39 4.23
N GLN A 310 -19.22 8.24 4.79
CA GLN A 310 -19.46 7.03 4.03
C GLN A 310 -20.63 7.16 3.04
N GLU A 311 -21.67 7.92 3.37
CA GLU A 311 -22.76 8.21 2.45
C GLU A 311 -22.26 9.02 1.26
N ASP A 312 -21.44 10.05 1.51
CA ASP A 312 -20.82 10.88 0.48
C ASP A 312 -19.88 10.07 -0.45
N LEU A 313 -19.18 9.05 0.08
CA LEU A 313 -18.37 8.13 -0.73
C LEU A 313 -19.23 7.23 -1.63
N ASN A 314 -20.43 6.87 -1.17
CA ASN A 314 -21.31 5.92 -1.84
C ASN A 314 -22.23 6.56 -2.88
N VAL A 315 -22.64 7.81 -2.66
CA VAL A 315 -23.49 8.59 -3.57
C VAL A 315 -22.84 9.96 -3.84
N PRO A 316 -21.65 9.99 -4.45
CA PRO A 316 -20.94 11.23 -4.66
C PRO A 316 -21.57 12.05 -5.79
N VAL A 317 -21.45 13.38 -5.72
CA VAL A 317 -21.94 14.33 -6.75
C VAL A 317 -21.34 14.02 -8.13
N ASN A 318 -20.08 13.61 -8.13
CA ASN A 318 -19.27 13.24 -9.29
C ASN A 318 -19.44 11.77 -9.72
N VAL A 319 -20.44 11.07 -9.17
CA VAL A 319 -21.01 9.81 -9.67
C VAL A 319 -20.09 8.57 -9.56
N LYS A 320 -18.87 8.74 -9.05
CA LYS A 320 -17.88 7.66 -8.92
C LYS A 320 -17.77 7.15 -7.49
N ALA A 321 -18.53 6.11 -7.16
CA ALA A 321 -18.59 5.58 -5.80
C ALA A 321 -17.25 4.95 -5.36
N ILE A 322 -16.95 5.09 -4.07
CA ILE A 322 -15.77 4.51 -3.43
C ILE A 322 -16.25 3.67 -2.24
N ASN A 323 -15.69 2.48 -2.10
CA ASN A 323 -16.04 1.55 -1.04
C ASN A 323 -15.17 1.81 0.18
N ALA A 324 -15.83 2.13 1.30
CA ALA A 324 -15.15 2.42 2.56
C ALA A 324 -14.71 1.13 3.28
N ILE A 325 -13.54 1.16 3.92
CA ILE A 325 -13.11 0.18 4.92
C ILE A 325 -13.14 0.87 6.27
N ARG A 326 -13.90 0.32 7.22
CA ARG A 326 -14.24 0.98 8.49
C ARG A 326 -13.90 0.11 9.69
N SER A 327 -13.61 0.76 10.81
CA SER A 327 -13.46 0.09 12.09
C SER A 327 -14.79 0.12 12.85
N PHE A 328 -15.20 -1.03 13.38
CA PHE A 328 -16.40 -1.20 14.19
C PHE A 328 -16.02 -1.75 15.57
N ILE A 329 -16.52 -1.12 16.62
CA ILE A 329 -16.28 -1.56 17.99
C ILE A 329 -16.89 -2.96 18.18
N GLY A 330 -16.08 -3.93 18.60
CA GLY A 330 -16.50 -5.32 18.81
C GLY A 330 -16.54 -6.21 17.56
N GLU A 331 -16.52 -5.63 16.36
CA GLU A 331 -16.57 -6.38 15.08
C GLU A 331 -15.27 -6.28 14.26
N GLY A 332 -14.34 -5.40 14.68
CA GLY A 332 -13.07 -5.20 14.01
C GLY A 332 -13.18 -4.36 12.74
N ILE A 333 -12.24 -4.55 11.82
CA ILE A 333 -12.15 -3.76 10.58
C ILE A 333 -12.88 -4.50 9.47
N LYS A 334 -13.84 -3.83 8.84
CA LYS A 334 -14.71 -4.43 7.84
C LYS A 334 -14.80 -3.59 6.58
N ILE A 335 -14.98 -4.29 5.47
CA ILE A 335 -15.36 -3.68 4.20
C ILE A 335 -16.82 -3.26 4.26
N TRP A 336 -17.07 -1.99 3.97
CA TRP A 336 -18.37 -1.37 4.11
C TRP A 336 -18.80 -0.64 2.83
N GLY A 337 -18.82 -1.41 1.74
CA GLY A 337 -19.27 -0.99 0.41
C GLY A 337 -19.11 -2.13 -0.59
N ALA A 338 -20.01 -2.21 -1.57
CA ALA A 338 -19.93 -3.17 -2.67
C ALA A 338 -20.40 -2.54 -3.99
N ARG A 339 -20.10 -1.25 -4.19
CA ARG A 339 -20.44 -0.49 -5.39
C ARG A 339 -19.30 -0.54 -6.42
N THR A 340 -19.66 -0.61 -7.69
CA THR A 340 -18.72 -0.29 -8.79
C THR A 340 -18.46 1.22 -8.81
N LEU A 341 -17.54 1.68 -9.65
CA LEU A 341 -17.38 3.11 -9.88
C LEU A 341 -18.61 3.72 -10.59
N ASP A 342 -19.46 2.92 -11.22
CA ASP A 342 -20.66 3.40 -11.91
C ASP A 342 -21.85 3.51 -10.95
N SER A 343 -21.82 4.54 -10.09
CA SER A 343 -22.81 4.68 -9.01
C SER A 343 -24.22 5.01 -9.52
N ASN A 344 -24.33 5.72 -10.64
CA ASN A 344 -25.62 6.16 -11.17
C ASN A 344 -26.34 5.10 -11.99
N SER A 345 -25.62 4.09 -12.47
CA SER A 345 -26.25 2.98 -13.19
C SER A 345 -27.30 2.29 -12.32
N LEU A 346 -28.43 1.94 -12.93
CA LEU A 346 -29.44 1.09 -12.31
C LEU A 346 -29.04 -0.38 -12.41
N ASP A 347 -28.33 -0.75 -13.47
CA ASP A 347 -27.99 -2.14 -13.79
C ASP A 347 -26.64 -2.55 -13.16
N TRP A 348 -25.64 -1.66 -13.20
CA TRP A 348 -24.25 -1.99 -12.90
C TRP A 348 -23.72 -1.37 -11.62
N ARG A 349 -24.60 -0.89 -10.75
CA ARG A 349 -24.25 -0.23 -9.48
C ARG A 349 -23.41 -1.11 -8.56
N TYR A 350 -23.68 -2.42 -8.54
CA TYR A 350 -23.15 -3.33 -7.53
C TYR A 350 -22.12 -4.31 -8.11
N ILE A 351 -21.04 -4.51 -7.35
CA ILE A 351 -19.91 -5.37 -7.71
C ILE A 351 -20.38 -6.80 -7.98
N ASN A 352 -21.21 -7.36 -7.10
CA ASN A 352 -21.66 -8.73 -7.25
C ASN A 352 -22.59 -8.92 -8.44
N VAL A 353 -23.40 -7.91 -8.80
CA VAL A 353 -24.24 -7.96 -10.00
C VAL A 353 -23.34 -7.99 -11.24
N ARG A 354 -22.38 -7.06 -11.33
CA ARG A 354 -21.46 -7.02 -12.46
C ARG A 354 -20.67 -8.32 -12.63
N ARG A 355 -20.05 -8.78 -11.54
CA ARG A 355 -19.21 -9.98 -11.55
C ARG A 355 -20.00 -11.25 -11.82
N SER A 356 -21.25 -11.31 -11.37
CA SER A 356 -22.15 -12.42 -11.73
C SER A 356 -22.44 -12.44 -13.23
N MET A 357 -22.72 -11.28 -13.83
CA MET A 357 -22.97 -11.24 -15.27
C MET A 357 -21.73 -11.65 -16.07
N ILE A 358 -20.55 -11.13 -15.69
CA ILE A 358 -19.28 -11.52 -16.32
C ILE A 358 -19.08 -13.05 -16.23
N PHE A 359 -19.32 -13.62 -15.05
CA PHE A 359 -19.21 -15.06 -14.85
C PHE A 359 -20.18 -15.86 -15.72
N LEU A 360 -21.44 -15.42 -15.83
CA LEU A 360 -22.45 -16.05 -16.68
C LEU A 360 -22.07 -15.95 -18.17
N GLU A 361 -21.68 -14.77 -18.63
CA GLU A 361 -21.27 -14.53 -20.02
C GLU A 361 -20.10 -15.44 -20.41
N GLU A 362 -19.05 -15.50 -19.60
CA GLU A 362 -17.89 -16.34 -19.89
C GLU A 362 -18.20 -17.83 -19.76
N SER A 363 -19.06 -18.23 -18.80
CA SER A 363 -19.49 -19.63 -18.67
C SER A 363 -20.29 -20.09 -19.89
N VAL A 364 -21.24 -19.27 -20.36
CA VAL A 364 -22.05 -19.56 -21.56
C VAL A 364 -21.15 -19.59 -22.79
N LYS A 365 -20.28 -18.60 -22.95
CA LYS A 365 -19.33 -18.54 -24.07
C LYS A 365 -18.43 -19.77 -24.14
N ASN A 366 -17.93 -20.25 -23.01
CA ASN A 366 -17.15 -21.48 -22.93
C ASN A 366 -17.98 -22.71 -23.27
N ALA A 367 -19.23 -22.80 -22.80
CA ALA A 367 -20.12 -23.91 -23.10
C ALA A 367 -20.50 -23.99 -24.60
N VAL A 368 -20.81 -22.86 -25.23
CA VAL A 368 -21.19 -22.80 -26.65
C VAL A 368 -19.99 -22.87 -27.59
N HIS A 369 -18.76 -22.75 -27.08
CA HIS A 369 -17.55 -22.77 -27.90
C HIS A 369 -17.40 -24.07 -28.73
N ALA A 370 -17.91 -25.20 -28.22
CA ALA A 370 -17.89 -26.47 -28.93
C ALA A 370 -18.68 -26.46 -30.25
N TYR A 371 -19.61 -25.52 -30.43
CA TYR A 371 -20.51 -25.44 -31.58
C TYR A 371 -20.06 -24.44 -32.66
N VAL A 372 -18.92 -23.76 -32.49
CA VAL A 372 -18.47 -22.63 -33.35
C VAL A 372 -18.23 -23.01 -34.83
N PHE A 373 -18.13 -24.30 -35.14
CA PHE A 373 -17.99 -24.79 -36.53
C PHE A 373 -19.00 -25.88 -36.90
N GLU A 374 -20.05 -26.06 -36.10
CA GLU A 374 -21.15 -26.97 -36.43
C GLU A 374 -22.07 -26.34 -37.49
N PRO A 375 -22.75 -27.15 -38.32
CA PRO A 375 -23.71 -26.64 -39.30
C PRO A 375 -24.80 -25.78 -38.65
N ASN A 376 -25.09 -24.60 -39.21
CA ASN A 376 -26.12 -23.69 -38.69
C ASN A 376 -27.55 -24.16 -39.03
N ASP A 377 -27.93 -25.34 -38.54
CA ASP A 377 -29.24 -25.95 -38.70
C ASP A 377 -30.09 -25.85 -37.42
N ALA A 378 -31.34 -26.34 -37.49
CA ALA A 378 -32.26 -26.32 -36.36
C ALA A 378 -31.88 -27.30 -35.23
N LYS A 379 -30.97 -28.26 -35.48
CA LYS A 379 -30.48 -29.17 -34.46
C LYS A 379 -29.37 -28.50 -33.64
N CYS A 380 -28.41 -27.86 -34.31
CA CYS A 380 -27.35 -27.07 -33.69
C CYS A 380 -27.94 -25.96 -32.80
N ARG A 381 -28.86 -25.15 -33.33
CA ARG A 381 -29.53 -24.07 -32.56
C ARG A 381 -30.36 -24.52 -31.37
N ARG A 382 -30.76 -25.79 -31.29
CA ARG A 382 -31.46 -26.35 -30.13
C ARG A 382 -30.50 -26.93 -29.09
N ALA A 383 -29.28 -27.24 -29.50
CA ALA A 383 -28.25 -27.83 -28.66
C ALA A 383 -27.32 -26.78 -28.02
N SER A 384 -27.04 -25.70 -28.74
CA SER A 384 -26.40 -24.46 -28.24
C SER A 384 -27.41 -23.61 -27.48
#